data_AF-A0A2U3P7F8-F1
#
_entry.id   AF-A0A2U3P7F8-F1
#
_cell.length_a   1.000
_cell.length_b   1.000
_cell.length_c   1.000
_cell.angle_alpha   90.00
_cell.angle_beta   90.00
_cell.angle_gamma   90.00
#
_symmetry.space_group_name_H-M   'P 1'
#
loop_
_entity.id
_entity.type
_entity.pdbx_description
1 polymer ?
#
loop_
_entity_poly.entity_id
_entity_poly.type
_entity_poly.pdbx_seq_one_letter_code
_entity_poly.pdbx_strand_id
1 'polypeptide(L)'
;MDPMPEHDDLSALDFSAHQSGSDDDGHDESHALDFSATAEAGDESDVEALYDYTPTEPEEIDNELEAIAAATEAVEGEEDEEDSVEGFTVTNPPETVSVTALIDGRTQRVTLSATATKLSESELADEIIVLAELARQKGLAGQHTYLTENADQIQGLDGLADLGIDSNQMLRELMQSGMQLPTPEQADAAQTEVFAARYTPNNE
;
A
#
# COMPACT_ATOMS: atom_id res chain seq x y z
N MET A 1 -36.08 -46.14 43.22
CA MET A 1 -36.07 -44.70 42.92
C MET A 1 -34.61 -44.36 42.72
N ASP A 2 -34.18 -44.47 41.48
CA ASP A 2 -32.81 -44.33 41.01
C ASP A 2 -32.29 -42.90 41.18
N PRO A 3 -31.01 -42.71 41.54
CA PRO A 3 -30.33 -41.43 41.39
C PRO A 3 -29.96 -41.19 39.91
N MET A 4 -30.20 -39.97 39.44
CA MET A 4 -29.83 -39.49 38.10
C MET A 4 -28.31 -39.59 37.88
N PRO A 5 -27.83 -40.03 36.70
CA PRO A 5 -26.41 -39.97 36.37
C PRO A 5 -26.01 -38.55 35.94
N GLU A 6 -25.03 -37.98 36.63
CA GLU A 6 -24.28 -36.83 36.16
C GLU A 6 -23.36 -37.31 35.01
N HIS A 7 -23.59 -36.81 33.81
CA HIS A 7 -22.71 -37.07 32.67
C HIS A 7 -21.58 -36.04 32.68
N ASP A 8 -20.37 -36.50 33.00
CA ASP A 8 -19.12 -35.79 32.81
C ASP A 8 -18.81 -35.67 31.30
N ASP A 9 -19.36 -34.63 30.65
CA ASP A 9 -19.16 -34.30 29.23
C ASP A 9 -17.76 -33.72 28.90
N LEU A 10 -16.76 -33.90 29.77
CA LEU A 10 -15.40 -33.39 29.58
C LEU A 10 -14.35 -34.49 29.35
N SER A 11 -14.78 -35.75 29.28
CA SER A 11 -13.90 -36.88 28.94
C SER A 11 -13.59 -37.02 27.44
N ALA A 12 -14.18 -36.16 26.59
CA ALA A 12 -14.12 -36.28 25.13
C ALA A 12 -12.96 -35.50 24.48
N LEU A 13 -12.11 -34.82 25.25
CA LEU A 13 -10.98 -34.03 24.72
C LEU A 13 -9.64 -34.57 25.24
N ASP A 14 -9.35 -35.82 24.91
CA ASP A 14 -7.99 -36.36 24.98
C ASP A 14 -7.22 -35.96 23.71
N PHE A 15 -6.42 -34.90 23.80
CA PHE A 15 -5.50 -34.47 22.74
C PHE A 15 -4.08 -35.04 22.93
N SER A 16 -3.94 -36.18 23.58
CA SER A 16 -2.64 -36.77 23.89
C SER A 16 -2.40 -38.15 23.27
N ALA A 17 -2.57 -38.27 21.94
CA ALA A 17 -1.75 -39.16 21.10
C ALA A 17 -2.07 -39.00 19.61
N HIS A 18 -1.20 -38.33 18.85
CA HIS A 18 -0.86 -38.88 17.54
C HIS A 18 0.65 -39.05 17.48
N GLN A 19 1.03 -40.31 17.68
CA GLN A 19 2.35 -40.82 17.36
C GLN A 19 2.68 -40.47 15.92
N SER A 20 3.90 -39.98 15.73
CA SER A 20 4.61 -39.98 14.45
C SER A 20 4.54 -41.40 13.87
N GLY A 21 3.70 -41.55 12.85
CA GLY A 21 3.50 -42.76 12.07
C GLY A 21 3.60 -42.37 10.61
N SER A 22 4.64 -42.87 9.96
CA SER A 22 4.95 -42.71 8.55
C SER A 22 4.15 -43.71 7.74
N ASP A 23 3.22 -43.24 6.90
CA ASP A 23 2.64 -43.93 5.73
C ASP A 23 2.10 -42.81 4.82
N ASP A 24 2.83 -42.42 3.76
CA ASP A 24 2.57 -42.85 2.37
C ASP A 24 1.08 -42.93 2.00
N ASP A 25 0.54 -41.80 1.53
CA ASP A 25 -0.56 -41.78 0.57
C ASP A 25 -0.40 -40.53 -0.29
N GLY A 26 0.21 -40.72 -1.46
CA GLY A 26 0.31 -39.72 -2.51
C GLY A 26 -1.06 -39.33 -3.01
N HIS A 27 -1.60 -38.24 -2.47
CA HIS A 27 -2.76 -37.58 -3.05
C HIS A 27 -2.34 -36.77 -4.28
N ASP A 28 -2.58 -37.39 -5.43
CA ASP A 28 -2.58 -36.80 -6.75
C ASP A 28 -3.67 -35.72 -6.85
N GLU A 29 -3.31 -34.46 -6.59
CA GLU A 29 -4.14 -33.28 -6.84
C GLU A 29 -3.95 -32.75 -8.27
N SER A 30 -3.71 -33.61 -9.26
CA SER A 30 -3.50 -33.21 -10.66
C SER A 30 -4.68 -33.50 -11.60
N HIS A 31 -5.79 -34.05 -11.08
CA HIS A 31 -6.98 -34.38 -11.86
C HIS A 31 -8.00 -33.23 -12.05
N ALA A 32 -7.70 -32.00 -11.60
CA ALA A 32 -8.62 -30.86 -11.76
C ALA A 32 -8.62 -30.22 -13.16
N LEU A 33 -7.73 -30.63 -14.07
CA LEU A 33 -7.58 -30.06 -15.41
C LEU A 33 -7.65 -31.14 -16.51
N ASP A 34 -8.78 -31.83 -16.62
CA ASP A 34 -9.09 -32.64 -17.80
C ASP A 34 -9.59 -31.73 -18.93
N PHE A 35 -8.67 -31.19 -19.72
CA PHE A 35 -8.95 -30.50 -20.99
C PHE A 35 -9.09 -31.49 -22.15
N SER A 36 -9.76 -32.62 -21.96
CA SER A 36 -10.19 -33.44 -23.09
C SER A 36 -11.43 -32.80 -23.75
N ALA A 37 -11.15 -31.99 -24.77
CA ALA A 37 -12.16 -31.54 -25.71
C ALA A 37 -12.81 -32.75 -26.38
N THR A 38 -14.10 -32.96 -26.15
CA THR A 38 -14.92 -33.84 -26.98
C THR A 38 -14.81 -33.33 -28.41
N ALA A 39 -14.16 -34.10 -29.28
CA ALA A 39 -14.17 -33.87 -30.72
C ALA A 39 -15.56 -34.16 -31.27
N GLU A 40 -16.52 -33.28 -30.98
CA GLU A 40 -17.76 -33.16 -31.75
C GLU A 40 -17.40 -32.40 -33.02
N ALA A 41 -17.32 -33.17 -34.11
CA ALA A 41 -17.12 -32.67 -35.45
C ALA A 41 -18.33 -31.83 -35.90
N GLY A 42 -18.12 -30.53 -35.97
CA GLY A 42 -18.83 -29.55 -36.80
C GLY A 42 -17.94 -28.32 -36.83
N ASP A 43 -17.19 -28.05 -37.90
CA ASP A 43 -17.65 -27.13 -38.97
C ASP A 43 -18.40 -25.97 -38.28
N GLU A 44 -17.71 -24.91 -37.85
CA GLU A 44 -17.31 -23.78 -38.69
C GLU A 44 -16.00 -23.14 -38.17
N SER A 45 -15.14 -22.71 -39.09
CA SER A 45 -13.82 -22.15 -38.82
C SER A 45 -13.92 -20.66 -38.43
N ASP A 46 -14.05 -20.35 -37.13
CA ASP A 46 -14.03 -18.99 -36.54
C ASP A 46 -12.74 -18.17 -36.78
N VAL A 47 -11.81 -18.65 -37.61
CA VAL A 47 -10.61 -17.91 -38.00
C VAL A 47 -10.79 -17.05 -39.25
N GLU A 48 -11.93 -17.15 -39.97
CA GLU A 48 -12.22 -16.25 -41.10
C GLU A 48 -12.51 -14.81 -40.64
N ALA A 49 -13.03 -14.62 -39.41
CA ALA A 49 -13.29 -13.30 -38.84
C ALA A 49 -12.01 -12.49 -38.55
N LEU A 50 -10.85 -13.15 -38.42
CA LEU A 50 -9.55 -12.48 -38.24
C LEU A 50 -8.96 -11.96 -39.55
N TYR A 51 -9.42 -12.45 -40.70
CA TYR A 51 -8.95 -12.01 -42.03
C TYR A 51 -9.78 -10.87 -42.63
N ASP A 52 -10.94 -10.56 -42.05
CA ASP A 52 -11.77 -9.40 -42.44
C ASP A 52 -11.32 -8.09 -41.78
N TYR A 53 -10.32 -8.15 -40.90
CA TYR A 53 -9.72 -6.94 -40.32
C TYR A 53 -8.96 -6.15 -41.39
N THR A 54 -9.65 -5.19 -41.99
CA THR A 54 -9.05 -4.10 -42.75
C THR A 54 -8.84 -2.94 -41.80
N PRO A 55 -7.59 -2.55 -41.49
CA PRO A 55 -7.33 -1.33 -40.74
C PRO A 55 -7.94 -0.18 -41.54
N THR A 56 -8.95 0.50 -40.99
CA THR A 56 -9.40 1.77 -41.54
C THR A 56 -8.22 2.72 -41.47
N GLU A 57 -7.73 3.13 -42.64
CA GLU A 57 -6.67 4.13 -42.76
C GLU A 57 -7.11 5.36 -41.94
N PRO A 58 -6.32 5.81 -40.96
CA PRO A 58 -6.69 6.96 -40.18
C PRO A 58 -6.80 8.13 -41.14
N GLU A 59 -7.98 8.76 -41.19
CA GLU A 59 -8.13 10.06 -41.83
C GLU A 59 -7.03 10.94 -41.22
N GLU A 60 -6.16 11.55 -42.05
CA GLU A 60 -5.15 12.50 -41.56
C GLU A 60 -5.90 13.69 -40.95
N ILE A 61 -6.17 13.59 -39.65
CA ILE A 61 -6.72 14.70 -38.90
C ILE A 61 -5.49 15.50 -38.47
N ASP A 62 -5.29 16.65 -39.11
CA ASP A 62 -4.34 17.70 -38.69
C ASP A 62 -4.46 18.09 -37.18
N ASN A 63 -5.48 17.59 -36.47
CA ASN A 63 -5.75 17.79 -35.06
C ASN A 63 -5.25 16.65 -34.14
N GLU A 64 -4.48 15.64 -34.59
CA GLU A 64 -3.96 14.64 -33.64
C GLU A 64 -3.06 15.28 -32.56
N LEU A 65 -2.24 16.27 -32.95
CA LEU A 65 -1.40 17.00 -32.00
C LEU A 65 -2.21 17.95 -31.10
N GLU A 66 -3.33 18.49 -31.59
CA GLU A 66 -4.25 19.31 -30.80
C GLU A 66 -5.11 18.46 -29.87
N ALA A 67 -5.45 17.23 -30.25
CA ALA A 67 -6.14 16.25 -29.40
C ALA A 67 -5.24 15.73 -28.29
N ILE A 68 -3.96 15.51 -28.57
CA ILE A 68 -2.96 15.18 -27.54
C ILE A 68 -2.76 16.39 -26.62
N ALA A 69 -2.62 17.62 -27.16
CA ALA A 69 -2.50 18.84 -26.35
C ALA A 69 -3.74 19.08 -25.48
N ALA A 70 -4.95 18.87 -25.99
CA ALA A 70 -6.18 18.95 -25.21
C ALA A 70 -6.25 17.88 -24.12
N ALA A 71 -5.73 16.67 -24.38
CA ALA A 71 -5.59 15.64 -23.36
C ALA A 71 -4.50 15.95 -22.32
N THR A 72 -3.47 16.76 -22.66
CA THR A 72 -2.48 17.22 -21.67
C THR A 72 -2.97 18.42 -20.87
N GLU A 73 -3.66 19.38 -21.51
CA GLU A 73 -4.24 20.56 -20.84
C GLU A 73 -5.41 20.19 -19.91
N ALA A 74 -6.16 19.13 -20.20
CA ALA A 74 -7.18 18.60 -19.30
C ALA A 74 -6.61 18.06 -17.98
N VAL A 75 -5.31 17.72 -17.93
CA VAL A 75 -4.64 17.26 -16.69
C VAL A 75 -4.15 18.45 -15.85
N GLU A 76 -4.08 19.66 -16.39
CA GLU A 76 -3.56 20.85 -15.69
C GLU A 76 -4.64 21.70 -15.00
N GLY A 77 -5.91 21.26 -14.95
CA GLY A 77 -7.02 22.05 -14.43
C GLY A 77 -8.07 21.32 -13.60
N GLU A 78 -7.83 20.08 -13.21
CA GLU A 78 -8.72 19.30 -12.35
C GLU A 78 -8.01 19.08 -11.01
N GLU A 79 -7.98 20.13 -10.20
CA GLU A 79 -7.87 19.95 -8.76
C GLU A 79 -9.12 19.15 -8.37
N ASP A 80 -8.96 17.82 -8.27
CA ASP A 80 -9.96 16.89 -7.76
C ASP A 80 -10.15 17.21 -6.26
N GLU A 81 -10.86 18.31 -6.01
CA GLU A 81 -11.17 18.90 -4.69
C GLU A 81 -12.30 18.13 -3.99
N GLU A 82 -12.75 17.00 -4.54
CA GLU A 82 -13.78 16.17 -3.95
C GLU A 82 -13.14 14.86 -3.44
N ASP A 83 -12.67 14.89 -2.18
CA ASP A 83 -12.09 13.77 -1.40
C ASP A 83 -10.56 13.58 -1.50
N SER A 84 -9.79 14.67 -1.62
CA SER A 84 -8.32 14.60 -1.53
C SER A 84 -7.90 14.21 -0.10
N VAL A 85 -7.62 12.91 0.11
CA VAL A 85 -7.04 12.38 1.35
C VAL A 85 -5.82 13.22 1.74
N GLU A 86 -5.74 13.64 3.01
CA GLU A 86 -4.65 14.51 3.50
C GLU A 86 -3.29 13.88 3.17
N GLY A 87 -2.57 14.53 2.26
CA GLY A 87 -1.30 14.07 1.73
C GLY A 87 -0.12 14.76 2.42
N PHE A 88 0.87 13.96 2.82
CA PHE A 88 2.10 14.43 3.45
C PHE A 88 3.19 14.57 2.39
N THR A 89 3.51 15.82 2.02
CA THR A 89 4.47 16.12 0.95
C THR A 89 5.85 16.49 1.50
N VAL A 90 6.90 15.99 0.84
CA VAL A 90 8.29 16.37 1.04
C VAL A 90 8.89 16.77 -0.30
N THR A 91 9.46 17.97 -0.35
CA THR A 91 10.13 18.53 -1.53
C THR A 91 11.61 18.69 -1.22
N ASN A 92 12.47 18.32 -2.16
CA ASN A 92 13.90 18.55 -1.99
C ASN A 92 14.24 20.05 -2.03
N PRO A 93 15.32 20.50 -1.38
CA PRO A 93 15.74 21.90 -1.40
C PRO A 93 15.90 22.57 -2.77
N PRO A 94 16.36 21.89 -3.86
CA PRO A 94 16.40 22.49 -5.19
C PRO A 94 15.04 22.48 -5.93
N GLU A 95 13.97 22.00 -5.29
CA GLU A 95 12.60 21.97 -5.82
C GLU A 95 12.47 21.24 -7.17
N THR A 96 13.25 20.18 -7.35
CA THR A 96 13.20 19.34 -8.55
C THR A 96 12.27 18.15 -8.39
N VAL A 97 12.10 17.65 -7.16
CA VAL A 97 11.32 16.45 -6.85
C VAL A 97 10.48 16.73 -5.60
N SER A 98 9.18 16.42 -5.69
CA SER A 98 8.26 16.38 -4.56
C SER A 98 7.62 15.00 -4.47
N VAL A 99 7.59 14.42 -3.29
CA VAL A 99 6.91 13.14 -3.05
C VAL A 99 5.84 13.32 -1.99
N THR A 100 4.63 12.85 -2.29
CA THR A 100 3.47 12.87 -1.40
C THR A 100 3.13 11.45 -0.97
N ALA A 101 2.96 11.25 0.34
CA ALA A 101 2.49 9.99 0.92
C ALA A 101 1.15 10.19 1.65
N LEU A 102 0.37 9.12 1.78
CA LEU A 102 -0.85 9.08 2.59
C LEU A 102 -0.51 8.93 4.09
N ILE A 103 -1.51 9.10 4.95
CA ILE A 103 -1.37 8.94 6.40
C ILE A 103 -0.91 7.53 6.81
N ASP A 104 -1.16 6.50 6.00
CA ASP A 104 -0.67 5.13 6.24
C ASP A 104 0.78 4.91 5.75
N GLY A 105 1.42 5.95 5.21
CA GLY A 105 2.81 5.94 4.73
C GLY A 105 2.99 5.50 3.28
N ARG A 106 1.96 4.97 2.60
CA ARG A 106 2.08 4.65 1.16
C ARG A 106 2.30 5.91 0.33
N THR A 107 3.25 5.84 -0.62
CA THR A 107 3.47 6.90 -1.60
C THR A 107 2.27 7.02 -2.54
N GLN A 108 1.71 8.22 -2.64
CA GLN A 108 0.56 8.54 -3.48
C GLN A 108 0.99 9.16 -4.82
N ARG A 109 1.93 10.09 -4.78
CA ARG A 109 2.31 10.90 -5.96
C ARG A 109 3.78 11.30 -5.89
N VAL A 110 4.42 11.31 -7.06
CA VAL A 110 5.74 11.91 -7.27
C VAL A 110 5.60 12.96 -8.35
N THR A 111 5.95 14.21 -8.02
CA THR A 111 5.92 15.34 -8.93
C THR A 111 7.35 15.75 -9.25
N LEU A 112 7.66 15.88 -10.54
CA LEU A 112 8.95 16.30 -11.04
C LEU A 112 8.82 17.66 -11.70
N SER A 113 9.73 18.58 -11.41
CA SER A 113 9.79 19.84 -12.15
C SER A 113 10.59 19.67 -13.45
N ALA A 114 10.43 20.60 -14.40
CA ALA A 114 11.16 20.55 -15.66
C ALA A 114 12.70 20.54 -15.48
N THR A 115 13.20 21.09 -14.38
CA THR A 115 14.64 21.12 -14.06
C THR A 115 15.18 19.79 -13.56
N ALA A 116 14.33 18.81 -13.22
CA ALA A 116 14.74 17.44 -12.90
C ALA A 116 15.50 16.76 -14.05
N THR A 117 15.27 17.19 -15.30
CA THR A 117 16.01 16.74 -16.49
C THR A 117 17.52 17.00 -16.46
N LYS A 118 17.99 17.84 -15.52
CA LYS A 118 19.42 18.11 -15.30
C LYS A 118 20.09 17.04 -14.43
N LEU A 119 19.32 16.18 -13.77
CA LEU A 119 19.83 15.06 -12.98
C LEU A 119 20.00 13.82 -13.88
N SER A 120 20.99 12.99 -13.60
CA SER A 120 21.04 11.64 -14.17
C SER A 120 19.91 10.78 -13.60
N GLU A 121 19.56 9.69 -14.29
CA GLU A 121 18.54 8.75 -13.83
C GLU A 121 18.85 8.21 -12.43
N SER A 122 20.12 7.90 -12.14
CA SER A 122 20.54 7.40 -10.83
C SER A 122 20.42 8.46 -9.74
N GLU A 123 20.76 9.71 -10.04
CA GLU A 123 20.56 10.83 -9.09
C GLU A 123 19.08 11.06 -8.83
N LEU A 124 18.25 11.07 -9.88
CA LEU A 124 16.80 11.23 -9.76
C LEU A 124 16.16 10.10 -8.94
N ALA A 125 16.55 8.84 -9.19
CA ALA A 125 16.04 7.70 -8.44
C ALA A 125 16.42 7.79 -6.95
N ASP A 126 17.66 8.15 -6.65
CA ASP A 126 18.14 8.31 -5.27
C ASP A 126 17.44 9.48 -4.55
N GLU A 127 17.16 10.57 -5.27
CA GLU A 127 16.32 11.68 -4.77
C GLU A 127 14.89 11.20 -4.43
N ILE A 128 14.24 10.50 -5.35
CA ILE A 128 12.86 10.01 -5.16
C ILE A 128 12.79 9.04 -3.99
N ILE A 129 13.71 8.07 -3.89
CA ILE A 129 13.70 7.06 -2.82
C ILE A 129 13.84 7.71 -1.45
N VAL A 130 14.76 8.67 -1.31
CA VAL A 130 14.98 9.36 -0.04
C VAL A 130 13.78 10.24 0.34
N LEU A 131 13.23 11.00 -0.60
CA LEU A 131 12.04 11.80 -0.34
C LEU A 131 10.81 10.94 -0.05
N ALA A 132 10.68 9.78 -0.69
CA ALA A 132 9.60 8.84 -0.43
C ALA A 132 9.67 8.28 1.00
N GLU A 133 10.86 7.96 1.49
CA GLU A 133 11.04 7.52 2.88
C GLU A 133 10.70 8.63 3.87
N LEU A 134 11.10 9.88 3.60
CA LEU A 134 10.72 11.03 4.43
C LEU A 134 9.21 11.31 4.40
N ALA A 135 8.58 11.22 3.22
CA ALA A 135 7.14 11.38 3.08
C ALA A 135 6.39 10.28 3.83
N ARG A 136 6.85 9.03 3.74
CA ARG A 136 6.33 7.90 4.53
C ARG A 136 6.41 8.17 6.03
N GLN A 137 7.56 8.63 6.52
CA GLN A 137 7.74 8.97 7.93
C GLN A 137 6.79 10.09 8.39
N LYS A 138 6.59 11.12 7.56
CA LYS A 138 5.60 12.18 7.84
C LYS A 138 4.17 11.64 7.87
N GLY A 139 3.79 10.77 6.92
CA GLY A 139 2.48 10.13 6.90
C GLY A 139 2.19 9.36 8.17
N LEU A 140 3.12 8.49 8.57
CA LEU A 140 3.00 7.71 9.80
C LEU A 140 3.02 8.57 11.07
N ALA A 141 3.74 9.69 11.07
CA ALA A 141 3.67 10.67 12.15
C ALA A 141 2.32 11.40 12.20
N GLY A 142 1.68 11.60 11.05
CA GLY A 142 0.27 12.00 10.97
C GLY A 142 -0.64 10.97 11.65
N GLN A 143 -0.44 9.68 11.36
CA GLN A 143 -1.18 8.61 12.03
C GLN A 143 -0.93 8.58 13.55
N HIS A 144 0.31 8.83 13.98
CA HIS A 144 0.65 8.96 15.40
C HIS A 144 -0.18 10.07 16.06
N THR A 145 -0.23 11.24 15.42
CA THR A 145 -0.97 12.41 15.91
C THR A 145 -2.46 12.09 16.00
N TYR A 146 -3.03 11.53 14.91
CA TYR A 146 -4.43 11.15 14.86
C TYR A 146 -4.84 10.20 15.99
N LEU A 147 -4.05 9.16 16.25
CA LEU A 147 -4.32 8.21 17.34
C LEU A 147 -4.20 8.84 18.72
N THR A 148 -3.27 9.79 18.90
CA THR A 148 -3.09 10.49 20.17
C THR A 148 -4.26 11.43 20.44
N GLU A 149 -4.72 12.17 19.44
CA GLU A 149 -5.84 13.11 19.55
C GLU A 149 -7.19 12.41 19.72
N ASN A 150 -7.34 11.22 19.15
CA ASN A 150 -8.57 10.42 19.23
C ASN A 150 -8.46 9.28 20.24
N ALA A 151 -7.49 9.31 21.17
CA ALA A 151 -7.24 8.24 22.14
C ALA A 151 -8.49 7.87 22.95
N ASP A 152 -9.29 8.87 23.34
CA ASP A 152 -10.54 8.68 24.10
C ASP A 152 -11.65 7.97 23.29
N GLN A 153 -11.53 7.92 21.96
CA GLN A 153 -12.49 7.28 21.06
C GLN A 153 -12.05 5.86 20.64
N ILE A 154 -10.83 5.45 21.00
CA ILE A 154 -10.31 4.12 20.67
C ILE A 154 -11.00 3.07 21.54
N GLN A 155 -11.89 2.31 20.91
CA GLN A 155 -12.57 1.19 21.55
C GLN A 155 -11.57 0.18 22.11
N GLY A 156 -11.81 -0.28 23.34
CA GLY A 156 -10.95 -1.23 24.03
C GLY A 156 -9.97 -0.60 25.03
N LEU A 157 -9.83 0.73 25.03
CA LEU A 157 -9.02 1.44 26.03
C LEU A 157 -9.81 1.81 27.31
N ASP A 158 -11.14 1.94 27.25
CA ASP A 158 -11.99 2.30 28.40
C ASP A 158 -11.92 1.28 29.55
N GLY A 159 -11.92 -0.02 29.23
CA GLY A 159 -11.92 -1.08 30.24
C GLY A 159 -10.56 -1.32 30.92
N LEU A 160 -9.48 -0.72 30.39
CA LEU A 160 -8.14 -0.85 30.98
C LEU A 160 -8.01 -0.01 32.25
N ALA A 161 -8.70 1.12 32.33
CA ALA A 161 -8.71 1.96 33.52
C ALA A 161 -9.28 1.21 34.74
N ASP A 162 -10.35 0.42 34.56
CA ASP A 162 -10.93 -0.45 35.60
C ASP A 162 -9.96 -1.56 36.07
N LEU A 163 -9.02 -1.97 35.21
CA LEU A 163 -7.96 -2.94 35.53
C LEU A 163 -6.72 -2.27 36.16
N GLY A 164 -6.75 -0.94 36.37
CA GLY A 164 -5.62 -0.17 36.89
C GLY A 164 -4.47 -0.02 35.89
N ILE A 165 -4.73 -0.26 34.60
CA ILE A 165 -3.76 -0.14 33.52
C ILE A 165 -3.90 1.25 32.90
N ASP A 166 -2.77 1.93 32.69
CA ASP A 166 -2.74 3.23 32.03
C ASP A 166 -2.94 3.04 30.50
N SER A 167 -4.14 3.36 30.02
CA SER A 167 -4.50 3.23 28.60
C SER A 167 -3.63 4.08 27.68
N ASN A 168 -3.17 5.24 28.15
CA ASN A 168 -2.29 6.13 27.37
C ASN A 168 -0.88 5.52 27.22
N GLN A 169 -0.37 4.88 28.27
CA GLN A 169 0.90 4.17 28.21
C GLN A 169 0.83 2.98 27.26
N MET A 170 -0.23 2.17 27.34
CA MET A 170 -0.42 1.05 26.41
C MET A 170 -0.55 1.52 24.96
N LEU A 171 -1.33 2.58 24.71
CA LEU A 171 -1.48 3.14 23.37
C LEU A 171 -0.13 3.62 22.82
N ARG A 172 0.66 4.35 23.63
CA ARG A 172 2.00 4.79 23.22
C ARG A 172 2.92 3.62 22.90
N GLU A 173 2.93 2.58 23.73
CA GLU A 173 3.72 1.37 23.48
C GLU A 173 3.26 0.65 22.21
N LEU A 174 1.95 0.54 21.97
CA LEU A 174 1.42 -0.03 20.75
C LEU A 174 1.83 0.77 19.51
N MET A 175 1.80 2.10 19.59
CA MET A 175 2.21 2.98 18.50
C MET A 175 3.71 2.85 18.21
N GLN A 176 4.56 2.85 19.24
CA GLN A 176 6.01 2.80 19.07
C GLN A 176 6.53 1.41 18.70
N SER A 177 6.08 0.39 19.42
CA SER A 177 6.61 -0.98 19.30
C SER A 177 5.78 -1.84 18.37
N GLY A 178 4.45 -1.69 18.37
CA GLY A 178 3.55 -2.51 17.56
C GLY A 178 3.40 -2.01 16.12
N MET A 179 3.18 -0.70 15.95
CA MET A 179 2.93 -0.08 14.65
C MET A 179 4.13 0.70 14.09
N GLN A 180 5.20 0.87 14.90
CA GLN A 180 6.39 1.64 14.53
C GLN A 180 6.08 3.04 13.98
N LEU A 181 5.10 3.72 14.58
CA LEU A 181 4.73 5.07 14.18
C LEU A 181 5.72 6.07 14.79
N PRO A 182 6.49 6.82 13.98
CA PRO A 182 7.37 7.87 14.48
C PRO A 182 6.53 9.01 15.05
N THR A 183 7.10 9.76 15.99
CA THR A 183 6.50 11.01 16.43
C THR A 183 6.68 12.11 15.37
N PRO A 184 5.84 13.15 15.34
CA PRO A 184 6.03 14.30 14.44
C PRO A 184 7.41 14.94 14.55
N GLU A 185 7.94 15.05 15.78
CA GLU A 185 9.29 15.59 16.03
C GLU A 185 10.38 14.68 15.44
N GLN A 186 10.22 13.35 15.53
CA GLN A 186 11.17 12.41 14.92
C GLN A 186 11.17 12.50 13.40
N ALA A 187 10.00 12.63 12.77
CA ALA A 187 9.90 12.78 11.32
C ALA A 187 10.54 14.10 10.84
N ASP A 188 10.35 15.20 11.57
CA ASP A 188 10.98 16.49 11.26
C ASP A 188 12.50 16.46 11.47
N ALA A 189 12.96 15.83 12.54
CA ALA A 189 14.39 15.64 12.81
C ALA A 189 15.06 14.79 11.71
N ALA A 190 14.42 13.70 11.28
CA ALA A 190 14.93 12.85 10.20
C ALA A 190 15.04 13.62 8.87
N GLN A 191 14.02 14.41 8.52
CA GLN A 191 14.08 15.27 7.33
C GLN A 191 15.24 16.26 7.44
N THR A 192 15.37 16.94 8.57
CA THR A 192 16.42 17.92 8.79
C THR A 192 17.81 17.30 8.70
N GLU A 193 18.02 16.11 9.29
CA GLU A 193 19.29 15.39 9.23
C GLU A 193 19.65 14.98 7.79
N VAL A 194 18.70 14.38 7.07
CA VAL A 194 18.88 13.98 5.67
C VAL A 194 19.18 15.20 4.80
N PHE A 195 18.46 16.30 5.02
CA PHE A 195 18.64 17.50 4.22
C PHE A 195 19.97 18.18 4.51
N ALA A 196 20.38 18.22 5.78
CA ALA A 196 21.70 18.71 6.15
C ALA A 196 22.79 17.83 5.55
N ALA A 197 22.70 16.50 5.63
CA ALA A 197 23.74 15.62 5.11
C ALA A 197 23.89 15.68 3.58
N ARG A 198 22.78 15.89 2.85
CA ARG A 198 22.74 15.78 1.38
C ARG A 198 22.83 17.11 0.65
N TYR A 199 22.31 18.19 1.25
CA TYR A 199 22.25 19.52 0.62
C TYR A 199 23.05 20.58 1.38
N THR A 200 23.89 20.22 2.35
CA THR A 200 24.88 21.18 2.85
C THR A 200 25.66 21.74 1.67
N PRO A 201 25.74 23.07 1.52
CA PRO A 201 26.55 23.66 0.47
C PRO A 201 27.99 23.26 0.74
N ASN A 202 28.56 22.40 -0.10
CA ASN A 202 30.00 22.22 -0.17
C ASN A 202 30.55 23.55 -0.71
N ASN A 203 30.80 24.48 0.21
CA ASN A 203 31.41 25.77 -0.06
C ASN A 203 32.91 25.52 -0.21
N GLU A 204 33.32 25.02 -1.38
CA GLU A 204 34.72 25.01 -1.84
C GLU A 204 34.89 25.88 -3.08
#